data_AF-A0A4S8P1K5-F1
#
_entry.id   AF-A0A4S8P1K5-F1
#
_cell.length_a   1.000
_cell.length_b   1.000
_cell.length_c   1.000
_cell.angle_alpha   90.00
_cell.angle_beta   90.00
_cell.angle_gamma   90.00
#
_symmetry.space_group_name_H-M   'P 1'
#
loop_
_entity.id
_entity.type
_entity.pdbx_description
1 polymer ?
#
loop_
_entity_poly.entity_id
_entity_poly.type
_entity_poly.pdbx_seq_one_letter_code
_entity_poly.pdbx_strand_id
1 'polypeptide(L)'
;MMEVLATLFDTGWISAIAVLVLWAVTLTVSQRSHLPWKTLKTLMANAVSGTALLVAFGLALRGAPPFLLASLLAIALVAFLVDLRARLACQASGLRRRTE
;
A
#
# COMPACT_ATOMS: atom_id res chain seq x y z
N MET A 1 26.92 -17.83 -7.61
CA MET A 1 26.08 -16.70 -8.09
C MET A 1 24.65 -16.75 -7.54
N MET A 2 23.95 -17.91 -7.60
CA MET A 2 22.62 -18.06 -6.97
C MET A 2 22.61 -17.83 -5.45
N GLU A 3 23.62 -18.32 -4.71
CA GLU A 3 23.66 -18.15 -3.24
C GLU A 3 23.87 -16.70 -2.78
N VAL A 4 24.68 -15.92 -3.51
CA VAL A 4 24.90 -14.49 -3.20
C VAL A 4 23.62 -13.68 -3.43
N LEU A 5 22.84 -14.02 -4.46
CA LEU A 5 21.53 -13.42 -4.67
C LEU A 5 20.60 -13.77 -3.51
N ALA A 6 20.53 -15.05 -3.13
CA ALA A 6 19.66 -15.52 -2.05
C ALA A 6 19.94 -14.83 -0.70
N THR A 7 21.21 -14.67 -0.33
CA THR A 7 21.58 -13.94 0.90
C THR A 7 21.27 -12.45 0.84
N LEU A 8 21.34 -11.85 -0.35
CA LEU A 8 20.90 -10.47 -0.57
C LEU A 8 19.37 -10.35 -0.41
N PHE A 9 18.58 -11.30 -0.90
CA PHE A 9 17.12 -11.28 -0.72
C PHE A 9 16.71 -11.50 0.74
N ASP A 10 17.44 -12.33 1.48
CA ASP A 10 17.19 -12.62 2.90
C ASP A 10 17.39 -11.39 3.79
N THR A 11 18.24 -10.45 3.36
CA THR A 11 18.42 -9.18 4.07
C THR A 11 17.19 -8.28 4.01
N GLY A 12 16.15 -8.59 3.22
CA GLY A 12 14.84 -7.91 3.19
C GLY A 12 14.86 -6.41 2.83
N TRP A 13 16.00 -5.90 2.34
CA TRP A 13 16.19 -4.51 1.93
C TRP A 13 15.26 -4.11 0.77
N ILE A 14 14.88 -5.06 -0.08
CA ILE A 14 13.95 -4.85 -1.20
C ILE A 14 12.57 -4.42 -0.70
N SER A 15 12.09 -5.01 0.40
CA SER A 15 10.82 -4.59 1.01
C SER A 15 10.91 -3.16 1.52
N ALA A 16 12.02 -2.80 2.19
CA ALA A 16 12.25 -1.44 2.67
C ALA A 16 12.30 -0.41 1.52
N ILE A 17 13.00 -0.74 0.42
CA ILE A 17 13.03 0.10 -0.78
C ILE A 17 11.64 0.22 -1.40
N ALA A 18 10.90 -0.88 -1.51
CA ALA A 18 9.56 -0.86 -2.08
C ALA A 18 8.61 0.03 -1.27
N VAL A 19 8.70 0.00 0.07
CA VAL A 19 7.95 0.90 0.95
C VAL A 19 8.36 2.36 0.72
N LEU A 20 9.66 2.63 0.64
CA LEU A 20 10.18 3.98 0.34
C LEU A 20 9.65 4.51 -1.00
N VAL A 21 9.71 3.70 -2.05
CA VAL A 21 9.21 4.04 -3.39
C VAL A 21 7.71 4.27 -3.36
N LEU A 22 6.94 3.41 -2.68
CA LEU A 22 5.50 3.56 -2.53
C LEU A 22 5.14 4.91 -1.91
N TRP A 23 5.80 5.29 -0.81
CA TRP A 23 5.56 6.57 -0.15
C TRP A 23 6.05 7.76 -0.97
N ALA A 24 7.21 7.64 -1.64
CA ALA A 24 7.72 8.69 -2.52
C ALA A 24 6.75 8.99 -3.68
N VAL A 25 6.21 7.95 -4.32
CA VAL A 25 5.21 8.10 -5.39
C VAL A 25 3.92 8.70 -4.83
N THR A 26 3.44 8.21 -3.67
CA THR A 26 2.24 8.72 -3.01
C THR A 26 2.34 10.22 -2.69
N LEU A 27 3.48 10.64 -2.14
CA LEU A 27 3.76 12.05 -1.87
C LEU A 27 3.88 12.88 -3.15
N THR A 28 4.57 12.38 -4.16
CA THR A 28 4.74 13.06 -5.46
C THR A 28 3.40 13.30 -6.15
N VAL A 29 2.53 12.28 -6.19
CA VAL A 29 1.19 12.38 -6.77
C VAL A 29 0.32 13.33 -5.96
N SER A 30 0.40 13.28 -4.62
CA SER A 30 -0.31 14.20 -3.74
C SER A 30 0.10 15.65 -3.99
N GLN A 31 1.39 15.95 -4.11
CA GLN A 31 1.89 17.31 -4.32
C GLN A 31 1.52 17.89 -5.69
N ARG A 32 1.44 17.05 -6.73
CA ARG A 32 1.04 17.48 -8.08
C ARG A 32 -0.47 17.63 -8.26
N SER A 33 -1.28 17.25 -7.27
CA SER A 33 -2.73 17.32 -7.36
C SER A 33 -3.24 18.71 -6.97
N HIS A 34 -4.27 19.19 -7.66
CA HIS A 34 -4.96 20.45 -7.34
C HIS A 34 -5.57 20.48 -5.92
N LEU A 35 -5.76 19.31 -5.28
CA LEU A 35 -6.30 19.17 -3.91
C LEU A 35 -5.42 18.22 -3.07
N PRO A 36 -4.21 18.67 -2.67
CA PRO A 36 -3.17 17.79 -2.12
C PRO A 36 -3.64 17.02 -0.88
N TRP A 37 -4.34 17.68 0.05
CA TRP A 37 -4.80 17.02 1.27
C TRP A 37 -5.86 15.95 1.05
N LYS A 38 -6.74 16.17 0.06
CA LYS A 38 -7.81 15.22 -0.29
C LYS A 38 -7.23 14.01 -1.01
N THR A 39 -6.29 14.25 -1.93
CA THR A 39 -5.56 13.22 -2.66
C THR A 39 -4.68 12.39 -1.73
N LEU A 40 -3.98 13.02 -0.78
CA LEU A 40 -3.20 12.33 0.25
C LEU A 40 -4.08 11.39 1.07
N LYS A 41 -5.19 11.88 1.65
CA LYS A 41 -6.10 11.04 2.45
C LYS A 41 -6.63 9.84 1.68
N THR A 42 -6.92 10.04 0.39
CA THR A 42 -7.41 8.96 -0.48
C THR A 42 -6.30 7.94 -0.76
N LEU A 43 -5.07 8.38 -1.05
CA LEU A 43 -3.95 7.48 -1.30
C LEU A 43 -3.40 6.83 -0.02
N MET A 44 -3.61 7.44 1.15
CA MET A 44 -3.02 6.99 2.41
C MET A 44 -3.48 5.58 2.80
N ALA A 45 -4.78 5.29 2.67
CA ALA A 45 -5.32 3.96 2.96
C ALA A 45 -4.71 2.89 2.04
N ASN A 46 -4.55 3.20 0.76
CA ASN A 46 -3.89 2.33 -0.21
C ASN A 46 -2.38 2.17 0.07
N ALA A 47 -1.69 3.26 0.41
CA ALA A 47 -0.27 3.23 0.76
C ALA A 47 -0.01 2.42 2.05
N VAL A 48 -0.91 2.50 3.03
CA VAL A 48 -0.86 1.68 4.24
C VAL A 48 -1.09 0.20 3.91
N SER A 49 -2.08 -0.11 3.07
CA SER A 49 -2.31 -1.49 2.59
C SER A 49 -1.09 -2.06 1.85
N GLY A 50 -0.54 -1.30 0.92
CA GLY A 50 0.68 -1.67 0.18
C GLY A 50 1.90 -1.81 1.09
N THR A 51 2.04 -0.95 2.10
CA THR A 51 3.12 -1.07 3.10
C THR A 51 2.98 -2.38 3.88
N ALA A 52 1.77 -2.72 4.35
CA ALA A 52 1.53 -3.97 5.07
C ALA A 52 1.81 -5.20 4.19
N LEU A 53 1.43 -5.19 2.91
CA LEU A 53 1.75 -6.25 1.95
C LEU A 53 3.25 -6.38 1.71
N LEU A 54 3.97 -5.27 1.50
CA LEU A 54 5.41 -5.29 1.27
C LEU A 54 6.18 -5.75 2.51
N VAL A 55 5.75 -5.34 3.69
CA VAL A 55 6.32 -5.80 4.96
C VAL A 55 6.04 -7.28 5.16
N ALA A 56 4.81 -7.75 4.90
CA ALA A 56 4.47 -9.18 4.95
C ALA A 56 5.33 -9.99 3.98
N PHE A 57 5.52 -9.50 2.76
CA PHE A 57 6.37 -10.14 1.76
C PHE A 57 7.83 -10.22 2.22
N GLY A 58 8.38 -9.13 2.75
CA GLY A 58 9.74 -9.11 3.31
C GLY A 58 9.92 -10.05 4.50
N LEU A 59 8.91 -10.15 5.38
CA LEU A 59 8.89 -11.11 6.48
C LEU A 59 8.78 -12.55 5.97
N ALA A 60 7.94 -12.81 4.95
CA ALA A 60 7.75 -14.14 4.38
C ALA A 60 9.05 -14.69 3.77
N LEU A 61 9.83 -13.83 3.09
CA LEU A 61 11.14 -14.19 2.55
C LEU A 61 12.14 -14.60 3.64
N ARG A 62 12.00 -14.06 4.86
CA ARG A 62 12.85 -14.38 6.02
C ARG A 62 12.32 -15.53 6.88
N GLY A 63 11.33 -16.27 6.39
CA GLY A 63 10.74 -17.39 7.14
C GLY A 63 9.93 -16.96 8.38
N ALA A 64 9.34 -15.76 8.35
CA ALA A 64 8.48 -15.30 9.43
C ALA A 64 7.29 -16.25 9.67
N PRO A 65 6.81 -16.36 10.92
CA PRO A 65 5.77 -17.30 11.23
C PRO A 65 4.43 -16.88 10.60
N PRO A 66 3.59 -17.87 10.22
CA PRO A 66 2.39 -17.65 9.42
C PRO A 66 1.35 -16.74 10.11
N PHE A 67 1.31 -16.71 11.44
CA PHE A 67 0.39 -15.83 12.19
C PHE A 67 0.71 -14.34 11.99
N LEU A 68 1.99 -13.98 11.88
CA LEU A 68 2.42 -12.60 11.63
C LEU A 68 2.00 -12.18 10.22
N LEU A 69 2.25 -13.05 9.24
CA LEU A 69 1.84 -12.82 7.84
C LEU A 69 0.32 -12.67 7.71
N ALA A 70 -0.45 -13.54 8.35
CA ALA A 70 -1.91 -13.47 8.35
C ALA A 70 -2.42 -12.17 8.98
N SER A 71 -1.79 -11.71 10.06
CA SER A 71 -2.13 -10.44 10.72
C SER A 71 -1.86 -9.24 9.82
N LEU A 72 -0.68 -9.20 9.17
CA LEU A 72 -0.34 -8.15 8.20
C LEU A 72 -1.28 -8.16 6.99
N LEU A 73 -1.66 -9.35 6.51
CA LEU A 73 -2.59 -9.49 5.39
C LEU A 73 -3.99 -9.01 5.77
N ALA A 74 -4.46 -9.31 6.98
CA ALA A 74 -5.73 -8.82 7.50
C ALA A 74 -5.74 -7.28 7.58
N ILE A 75 -4.66 -6.68 8.10
CA ILE A 75 -4.50 -5.22 8.13
C ILE A 75 -4.53 -4.63 6.70
N ALA A 76 -3.79 -5.25 5.78
CA ALA A 76 -3.77 -4.82 4.38
C ALA A 76 -5.17 -4.87 3.73
N LEU A 77 -5.92 -5.94 4.00
CA LEU A 77 -7.27 -6.13 3.49
C LEU A 77 -8.23 -5.08 4.05
N VAL A 78 -8.22 -4.85 5.36
CA VAL A 78 -9.05 -3.82 6.00
C VAL A 78 -8.74 -2.43 5.44
N ALA A 79 -7.46 -2.09 5.31
CA ALA A 79 -7.04 -0.81 4.72
C ALA A 79 -7.51 -0.66 3.26
N PHE A 80 -7.42 -1.73 2.47
CA PHE A 80 -7.91 -1.75 1.08
C PHE A 80 -9.43 -1.61 1.00
N LEU A 81 -10.20 -2.29 1.85
CA LEU A 81 -11.65 -2.13 1.89
C LEU A 81 -12.07 -0.69 2.23
N VAL A 82 -11.37 -0.04 3.15
CA VAL A 82 -11.62 1.36 3.51
C VAL A 82 -11.32 2.29 2.33
N ASP A 83 -10.21 2.08 1.62
CA ASP A 83 -9.89 2.82 0.39
C ASP A 83 -10.97 2.64 -0.68
N LEU A 84 -11.37 1.39 -0.94
CA LEU A 84 -12.38 1.06 -1.93
C LEU A 84 -13.73 1.71 -1.61
N ARG A 85 -14.16 1.65 -0.34
CA ARG A 85 -15.38 2.31 0.14
C ARG A 85 -15.34 3.82 -0.08
N ALA A 86 -14.22 4.47 0.23
CA ALA A 86 -14.05 5.90 0.03
C ALA A 86 -14.12 6.29 -1.46
N ARG A 87 -13.49 5.51 -2.35
CA ARG A 87 -13.51 5.73 -3.80
C ARG A 87 -14.90 5.53 -4.39
N LEU A 88 -15.59 4.46 -4.01
CA LEU A 88 -16.94 4.15 -4.47
C LEU A 88 -17.95 5.23 -4.05
N ALA A 89 -17.88 5.72 -2.81
CA ALA A 89 -18.72 6.81 -2.34
C ALA A 89 -18.50 8.11 -3.14
N CYS A 90 -17.24 8.40 -3.50
CA CYS A 90 -16.91 9.57 -4.33
C CYS A 90 -17.46 9.42 -5.76
N GLN A 91 -17.37 8.23 -6.36
CA GLN A 91 -17.90 7.97 -7.71
C GLN A 91 -19.44 8.05 -7.76
N ALA A 92 -20.12 7.48 -6.75
CA ALA A 92 -21.58 7.57 -6.64
C ALA A 92 -22.07 9.03 -6.55
N SER A 93 -21.34 9.89 -5.82
CA SER A 93 -21.65 11.32 -5.74
C SER A 93 -21.46 12.06 -7.08
N GLY A 94 -20.49 11.64 -7.91
CA GLY A 94 -20.24 12.23 -9.23
C GLY A 94 -21.29 11.84 -10.27
N LEU A 95 -21.78 10.59 -10.22
CA LEU A 95 -22.83 10.09 -11.11
C LEU A 95 -24.16 10.81 -10.87
N ARG A 96 -24.54 11.01 -9.60
CA ARG A 96 -25.76 11.74 -9.21
C ARG A 96 -25.78 13.20 -9.71
N ARG A 97 -24.61 13.85 -9.80
CA ARG A 97 -24.49 15.26 -10.20
C ARG A 97 -24.58 15.49 -11.72
N ARG A 98 -24.59 14.43 -12.54
CA ARG A 98 -24.69 14.50 -14.00
C ARG A 98 -26.09 14.20 -14.54
N THR A 99 -26.99 13.76 -13.67
CA THR A 99 -28.37 13.37 -14.01
C THR A 99 -29.42 14.37 -13.51
N GLU A 100 -28.99 15.45 -12.86
CA GLU A 100 -29.79 16.62 -12.48
C GLU A 100 -29.37 17.80 -13.37
#